data_AF-A0A0E2H925-F1
#
_entry.id   AF-A0A0E2H925-F1
#
_cell.length_a   1.000
_cell.length_b   1.000
_cell.length_c   1.000
_cell.angle_alpha   90.00
_cell.angle_beta   90.00
_cell.angle_gamma   90.00
#
_symmetry.space_group_name_H-M   'P 1'
#
loop_
_entity.id
_entity.type
_entity.pdbx_description
1 polymer ?
#
loop_
_entity_poly.entity_id
_entity_poly.type
_entity_poly.pdbx_seq_one_letter_code
_entity_poly.pdbx_strand_id
1 'polypeptide(L)'
;MDLISQFIENYKKKINFYETAGRMAARQLENALQAAGIRAIVTSRAKAPGRLKSKVLIRNSRRSVPYKNMREIYEDIADLCGVRVSLYFPGDRDKADSLINDLFLLLETKQFPEQSKAPSYNKRFSGYWANHYRAHMREESLDRSQKKYTTARIEIQVASVLMHAWSEVEHDLVYKPLQGTLSDEELAILDELNGLVLAGEIALERLQNAGNERIRNKNAEFGSQYELASYLYNYLSNNFRPEDIELRMGNIELLFKLSSRLKINSVKELEPVLKSVKFEKDRRNISQQIIDQMITGSEKRYHIYQELRAGQDGISEDERHAVEYFFSQWVPLEQLLNRVSSKNSPKVRGAFNINTLKRLNLLDRECINQIVSLRKIRNVLIHDIEIPEADYINRQGDEAQSLLHKLSEQFADPA
;
A
#
# COMPACT_ATOMS: atom_id res chain seq x y z
N MET A 1 44.51 -4.21 -14.73
CA MET A 1 43.56 -4.39 -13.61
C MET A 1 42.58 -5.48 -14.04
N ASP A 2 42.35 -6.54 -13.25
CA ASP A 2 41.43 -7.63 -13.64
C ASP A 2 39.97 -7.15 -13.76
N LEU A 3 39.12 -7.86 -14.52
CA LEU A 3 37.74 -7.46 -14.80
C LEU A 3 36.91 -7.21 -13.53
N ILE A 4 37.08 -8.04 -12.49
CA ILE A 4 36.33 -7.92 -11.23
C ILE A 4 36.81 -6.67 -10.49
N SER A 5 38.11 -6.41 -10.41
CA SER A 5 38.65 -5.20 -9.81
C SER A 5 38.18 -3.94 -10.55
N GLN A 6 38.16 -3.94 -11.89
CA GLN A 6 37.61 -2.83 -12.67
C GLN A 6 36.11 -2.62 -12.38
N PHE A 7 35.34 -3.70 -12.27
CA PHE A 7 33.92 -3.63 -11.90
C PHE A 7 33.73 -3.02 -10.50
N ILE A 8 34.54 -3.41 -9.52
CA ILE A 8 34.46 -2.85 -8.15
C ILE A 8 34.80 -1.36 -8.15
N GLU A 9 35.80 -0.91 -8.90
CA GLU A 9 36.10 0.52 -9.03
C GLU A 9 34.98 1.29 -9.74
N ASN A 10 34.34 0.70 -10.75
CA ASN A 10 33.16 1.28 -11.39
C ASN A 10 31.98 1.39 -10.40
N TYR A 11 31.75 0.34 -9.61
CA TYR A 11 30.71 0.30 -8.60
C TYR A 11 30.93 1.34 -7.50
N LYS A 12 32.17 1.53 -7.01
CA LYS A 12 32.50 2.57 -6.03
C LYS A 12 32.08 3.96 -6.50
N LYS A 13 32.29 4.28 -7.78
CA LYS A 13 31.85 5.56 -8.38
C LYS A 13 30.33 5.70 -8.45
N LYS A 14 29.59 4.58 -8.44
CA LYS A 14 28.13 4.51 -8.51
C LYS A 14 27.47 4.21 -7.17
N ILE A 15 28.21 4.12 -6.06
CA ILE A 15 27.63 3.69 -4.77
C ILE A 15 26.51 4.62 -4.32
N ASN A 16 26.71 5.95 -4.45
CA ASN A 16 25.70 6.96 -4.13
C ASN A 16 24.42 6.81 -4.97
N PHE A 17 24.52 6.29 -6.20
CA PHE A 17 23.34 6.03 -7.03
C PHE A 17 22.48 4.93 -6.40
N TYR A 18 23.08 3.82 -5.98
CA TYR A 18 22.36 2.71 -5.33
C TYR A 18 21.88 3.07 -3.91
N GLU A 19 22.66 3.86 -3.16
CA GLU A 19 22.23 4.35 -1.84
C GLU A 19 21.03 5.27 -1.93
N THR A 20 20.99 6.17 -2.91
CA THR A 20 19.85 7.05 -3.11
C THR A 20 18.64 6.29 -3.63
N ALA A 21 18.80 5.39 -4.61
CA ALA A 21 17.71 4.53 -5.07
C ALA A 21 17.10 3.70 -3.93
N GLY A 22 17.95 3.11 -3.07
CA GLY A 22 17.51 2.33 -1.90
C GLY A 22 16.78 3.17 -0.88
N ARG A 23 17.28 4.36 -0.54
CA ARG A 23 16.61 5.28 0.39
C ARG A 23 15.24 5.74 -0.12
N MET A 24 15.14 6.01 -1.42
CA MET A 24 13.87 6.39 -2.04
C MET A 24 12.84 5.26 -1.99
N ALA A 25 13.24 4.05 -2.41
CA ALA A 25 12.37 2.88 -2.34
C ALA A 25 11.97 2.53 -0.91
N ALA A 26 12.91 2.61 0.05
CA ALA A 26 12.61 2.40 1.47
C ALA A 26 11.59 3.42 2.00
N ARG A 27 11.77 4.71 1.69
CA ARG A 27 10.84 5.77 2.10
C ARG A 27 9.45 5.58 1.49
N GLN A 28 9.38 5.24 0.20
CA GLN A 28 8.11 4.96 -0.47
C GLN A 28 7.37 3.79 0.20
N LEU A 29 8.10 2.71 0.47
CA LEU A 29 7.54 1.50 1.09
C LEU A 29 7.16 1.72 2.56
N GLU A 30 7.98 2.43 3.34
CA GLU A 30 7.69 2.80 4.73
C GLU A 30 6.42 3.65 4.83
N ASN A 31 6.32 4.71 4.03
CA ASN A 31 5.13 5.56 3.98
C ASN A 31 3.87 4.76 3.62
N ALA A 32 3.97 3.87 2.64
CA ALA A 32 2.83 3.09 2.18
C ALA A 32 2.41 2.02 3.21
N LEU A 33 3.37 1.36 3.87
CA LEU A 33 3.10 0.40 4.95
C LEU A 33 2.42 1.10 6.13
N GLN A 34 2.96 2.26 6.55
CA GLN A 34 2.35 3.06 7.61
C GLN A 34 0.93 3.50 7.23
N ALA A 35 0.75 4.06 6.04
CA ALA A 35 -0.56 4.52 5.56
C ALA A 35 -1.57 3.37 5.48
N ALA A 36 -1.14 2.17 5.08
CA ALA A 36 -1.98 0.97 5.06
C ALA A 36 -2.26 0.37 6.46
N GLY A 37 -1.68 0.92 7.52
CA GLY A 37 -1.80 0.41 8.88
C GLY A 37 -1.08 -0.92 9.10
N ILE A 38 0.07 -1.13 8.43
CA ILE A 38 0.95 -2.29 8.60
C ILE A 38 2.17 -1.85 9.41
N ARG A 39 2.43 -2.54 10.53
CA ARG A 39 3.58 -2.24 11.40
C ARG A 39 4.84 -2.90 10.86
N ALA A 40 5.80 -2.09 10.44
CA ALA A 40 7.08 -2.56 9.93
C ALA A 40 8.23 -1.58 10.24
N ILE A 41 9.46 -2.09 10.21
CA ILE A 41 10.68 -1.28 10.11
C ILE A 41 11.22 -1.45 8.70
N VAL A 42 11.48 -0.35 8.00
CA VAL A 42 12.07 -0.39 6.65
C VAL A 42 13.47 0.18 6.69
N THR A 43 14.45 -0.58 6.21
CA THR A 43 15.84 -0.12 6.09
C THR A 43 16.35 -0.33 4.68
N SER A 44 17.34 0.46 4.26
CA SER A 44 18.00 0.28 2.96
C SER A 44 19.50 0.37 3.09
N ARG A 45 20.20 -0.29 2.17
CA ARG A 45 21.66 -0.19 2.03
C ARG A 45 22.12 -0.51 0.62
N ALA A 46 23.17 0.17 0.17
CA ALA A 46 23.96 -0.29 -0.94
C ALA A 46 24.93 -1.38 -0.49
N LYS A 47 25.30 -2.29 -1.40
CA LYS A 47 26.24 -3.37 -1.06
C LYS A 47 27.65 -2.82 -0.81
N ALA A 48 28.26 -3.18 0.31
CA ALA A 48 29.63 -2.74 0.62
C ALA A 48 30.63 -3.28 -0.44
N PRO A 49 31.54 -2.44 -1.00
CA PRO A 49 32.44 -2.85 -2.07
C PRO A 49 33.28 -4.09 -1.78
N GLY A 50 33.79 -4.23 -0.54
CA GLY A 50 34.55 -5.41 -0.12
C GLY A 50 33.71 -6.69 -0.16
N ARG A 51 32.49 -6.64 0.38
CA ARG A 51 31.53 -7.76 0.35
C ARG A 51 31.08 -8.08 -1.07
N LEU A 52 30.93 -7.06 -1.93
CA LEU A 52 30.61 -7.25 -3.33
C LEU A 52 31.75 -7.97 -4.06
N LYS A 53 33.02 -7.59 -3.83
CA LYS A 53 34.18 -8.27 -4.43
C LYS A 53 34.20 -9.75 -4.08
N SER A 54 34.08 -10.10 -2.80
CA SER A 54 34.04 -11.51 -2.36
C SER A 54 32.88 -12.27 -2.98
N LYS A 55 31.67 -11.66 -3.05
CA LYS A 55 30.49 -12.30 -3.65
C LYS A 55 30.69 -12.58 -5.15
N VAL A 56 31.23 -11.61 -5.89
CA VAL A 56 31.50 -11.75 -7.33
C VAL A 56 32.57 -12.83 -7.56
N LEU A 57 33.63 -12.87 -6.75
CA LEU A 57 34.67 -13.92 -6.85
C LEU A 57 34.10 -15.32 -6.61
N ILE A 58 33.32 -15.50 -5.54
CA ILE A 58 32.69 -16.79 -5.19
C ILE A 58 31.69 -17.22 -6.28
N ARG A 59 30.91 -16.29 -6.83
CA ARG A 59 30.00 -16.64 -7.93
C ARG A 59 30.75 -16.96 -9.20
N ASN A 60 31.79 -16.20 -9.54
CA ASN A 60 32.60 -16.45 -10.73
C ASN A 60 33.29 -17.82 -10.67
N SER A 61 33.77 -18.25 -9.50
CA SER A 61 34.41 -19.58 -9.35
C SER A 61 33.44 -20.74 -9.48
N ARG A 62 32.12 -20.51 -9.27
CA ARG A 62 31.07 -21.51 -9.44
C ARG A 62 30.47 -21.53 -10.85
N ARG A 63 30.82 -20.57 -11.72
CA ARG A 63 30.35 -20.54 -13.11
C ARG A 63 31.20 -21.47 -13.96
N SER A 64 30.57 -22.12 -14.93
CA SER A 64 31.28 -22.90 -15.97
C SER A 64 32.11 -22.00 -16.88
N VAL A 65 31.62 -20.79 -17.16
CA VAL A 65 32.31 -19.76 -17.96
C VAL A 65 32.48 -18.50 -17.12
N PRO A 66 33.73 -18.01 -16.92
CA PRO A 66 33.99 -16.77 -16.22
C PRO A 66 33.29 -15.56 -16.88
N TYR A 67 33.06 -14.51 -16.10
CA TYR A 67 32.51 -13.26 -16.61
C TYR A 67 33.34 -12.70 -17.78
N LYS A 68 32.67 -12.34 -18.86
CA LYS A 68 33.31 -11.78 -20.06
C LYS A 68 33.39 -10.26 -20.03
N ASN A 69 32.45 -9.62 -19.35
CA ASN A 69 32.34 -8.16 -19.29
C ASN A 69 31.61 -7.73 -18.00
N MET A 70 31.62 -6.42 -17.71
CA MET A 70 30.98 -5.88 -16.50
C MET A 70 29.46 -6.05 -16.48
N ARG A 71 28.81 -6.05 -17.65
CA ARG A 71 27.35 -6.14 -17.77
C ARG A 71 26.86 -7.46 -17.21
N GLU A 72 27.53 -8.57 -17.52
CA GLU A 72 27.20 -9.89 -16.96
C GLU A 72 27.28 -9.89 -15.42
N ILE A 73 28.21 -9.14 -14.81
CA ILE A 73 28.32 -9.01 -13.36
C ILE A 73 27.15 -8.19 -12.80
N TYR A 74 26.81 -7.07 -13.44
CA TYR A 74 25.64 -6.25 -13.05
C TYR A 74 24.32 -7.02 -13.16
N GLU A 75 24.15 -7.85 -14.19
CA GLU A 75 22.96 -8.68 -14.38
C GLU A 75 22.89 -9.84 -13.38
N ASP A 76 24.02 -10.43 -13.00
CA ASP A 76 24.08 -11.53 -12.02
C ASP A 76 23.83 -11.05 -10.58
N ILE A 77 24.42 -9.93 -10.16
CA ILE A 77 24.31 -9.44 -8.78
C ILE A 77 23.03 -8.63 -8.58
N ALA A 78 22.02 -9.25 -7.98
CA ALA A 78 20.71 -8.63 -7.77
C ALA A 78 20.64 -7.62 -6.61
N ASP A 79 21.50 -7.79 -5.61
CA ASP A 79 21.45 -7.10 -4.33
C ASP A 79 22.47 -5.95 -4.22
N LEU A 80 22.71 -5.22 -5.32
CA LEU A 80 23.53 -4.00 -5.30
C LEU A 80 22.85 -2.90 -4.46
N CYS A 81 21.52 -2.87 -4.51
CA CYS A 81 20.66 -2.06 -3.66
C CYS A 81 19.68 -3.01 -2.94
N GLY A 82 19.75 -3.04 -1.61
CA GLY A 82 18.85 -3.86 -0.80
C GLY A 82 17.95 -3.01 0.08
N VAL A 83 16.68 -3.38 0.16
CA VAL A 83 15.68 -2.85 1.10
C VAL A 83 15.21 -4.01 1.98
N ARG A 84 15.18 -3.84 3.29
CA ARG A 84 14.64 -4.83 4.24
C ARG A 84 13.37 -4.27 4.86
N VAL A 85 12.31 -5.05 4.82
CA VAL A 85 11.05 -4.81 5.53
C VAL A 85 10.96 -5.84 6.65
N SER A 86 11.01 -5.35 7.89
CA SER A 86 10.90 -6.15 9.10
C SER A 86 9.50 -5.98 9.70
N LEU A 87 8.61 -6.94 9.44
CA LEU A 87 7.24 -6.93 9.96
C LEU A 87 7.22 -7.24 11.45
N TYR A 88 6.41 -6.50 12.21
CA TYR A 88 6.19 -6.80 13.64
C TYR A 88 5.33 -8.04 13.82
N PHE A 89 4.38 -8.27 12.92
CA PHE A 89 3.50 -9.44 12.92
C PHE A 89 3.71 -10.21 11.60
N PRO A 90 4.13 -11.48 11.65
CA PRO A 90 4.35 -12.29 10.45
C PRO A 90 3.10 -12.43 9.57
N GLY A 91 1.91 -12.43 10.17
CA GLY A 91 0.62 -12.51 9.46
C GLY A 91 0.32 -11.35 8.51
N ASP A 92 1.09 -10.24 8.56
CA ASP A 92 0.96 -9.13 7.61
C ASP A 92 1.77 -9.34 6.32
N ARG A 93 2.43 -10.49 6.14
CA ARG A 93 3.30 -10.77 4.97
C ARG A 93 2.57 -10.65 3.63
N ASP A 94 1.37 -11.21 3.51
CA ASP A 94 0.59 -11.15 2.25
C ASP A 94 0.07 -9.74 1.95
N LYS A 95 -0.18 -8.95 3.00
CA LYS A 95 -0.55 -7.53 2.86
C LYS A 95 0.64 -6.72 2.33
N ALA A 96 1.84 -7.00 2.84
CA ALA A 96 3.08 -6.39 2.36
C ALA A 96 3.40 -6.82 0.91
N ASP A 97 3.17 -8.09 0.55
CA ASP A 97 3.30 -8.58 -0.83
C ASP A 97 2.41 -7.78 -1.79
N SER A 98 1.11 -7.66 -1.47
CA SER A 98 0.16 -6.90 -2.29
C SER A 98 0.59 -5.44 -2.46
N LEU A 99 1.01 -4.80 -1.38
CA LEU A 99 1.49 -3.40 -1.40
C LEU A 99 2.76 -3.25 -2.26
N ILE A 100 3.68 -4.20 -2.21
CA ILE A 100 4.92 -4.16 -3.01
C ILE A 100 4.60 -4.32 -4.50
N ASN A 101 3.66 -5.19 -4.87
CA ASN A 101 3.20 -5.35 -6.25
C ASN A 101 2.61 -4.05 -6.82
N ASP A 102 1.86 -3.31 -5.99
CA ASP A 102 1.28 -2.03 -6.37
C ASP A 102 2.36 -0.95 -6.58
N LEU A 103 3.32 -0.85 -5.66
CA LEU A 103 4.30 0.25 -5.65
C LEU A 103 5.44 0.08 -6.67
N PHE A 104 5.81 -1.15 -7.00
CA PHE A 104 7.01 -1.44 -7.79
C PHE A 104 6.69 -2.26 -9.02
N LEU A 105 7.55 -2.13 -10.04
CA LEU A 105 7.57 -3.04 -11.19
C LEU A 105 8.38 -4.28 -10.81
N LEU A 106 7.70 -5.39 -10.53
CA LEU A 106 8.35 -6.64 -10.17
C LEU A 106 8.99 -7.33 -11.37
N LEU A 107 10.23 -7.79 -11.18
CA LEU A 107 11.00 -8.60 -12.13
C LEU A 107 10.98 -10.07 -11.75
N GLU A 108 11.09 -10.37 -10.45
CA GLU A 108 11.20 -11.73 -9.93
C GLU A 108 10.81 -11.76 -8.44
N THR A 109 10.13 -12.83 -8.02
CA THR A 109 9.80 -13.10 -6.62
C THR A 109 10.36 -14.44 -6.21
N LYS A 110 10.99 -14.51 -5.04
CA LYS A 110 11.52 -15.74 -4.43
C LYS A 110 11.01 -15.89 -3.02
N GLN A 111 10.58 -17.10 -2.66
CA GLN A 111 10.19 -17.44 -1.30
C GLN A 111 11.22 -18.38 -0.68
N PHE A 112 11.60 -18.10 0.55
CA PHE A 112 12.52 -18.91 1.34
C PHE A 112 11.78 -19.59 2.50
N PRO A 113 12.13 -20.82 2.88
CA PRO A 113 13.17 -21.67 2.28
C PRO A 113 12.80 -22.18 0.88
N GLU A 114 13.77 -22.24 -0.04
CA GLU A 114 13.59 -22.92 -1.33
C GLU A 114 13.35 -24.41 -1.05
N GLN A 115 12.30 -25.02 -1.62
CA GLN A 115 11.85 -26.40 -1.33
C GLN A 115 12.90 -27.51 -1.62
N SER A 116 14.10 -27.18 -2.10
CA SER A 116 14.94 -28.09 -2.88
C SER A 116 16.39 -28.28 -2.39
N LYS A 117 16.77 -27.83 -1.19
CA LYS A 117 18.12 -28.11 -0.67
C LYS A 117 18.10 -28.81 0.68
N ALA A 118 18.53 -30.08 0.69
CA ALA A 118 18.89 -30.77 1.92
C ALA A 118 20.06 -30.02 2.59
N PRO A 119 19.94 -29.65 3.87
CA PRO A 119 21.02 -28.99 4.60
C PRO A 119 22.23 -29.93 4.74
N SER A 120 23.43 -29.35 4.85
CA SER A 120 24.68 -30.11 5.03
C SER A 120 24.84 -30.75 6.42
N TYR A 121 23.89 -30.48 7.33
CA TYR A 121 23.82 -31.00 8.69
C TYR A 121 22.37 -31.40 9.02
N ASN A 122 22.16 -32.14 10.12
CA ASN A 122 20.83 -32.63 10.52
C ASN A 122 19.96 -31.49 11.09
N LYS A 123 19.47 -30.65 10.20
CA LYS A 123 18.64 -29.48 10.51
C LYS A 123 17.24 -29.91 10.94
N ARG A 124 16.80 -29.44 12.10
CA ARG A 124 15.48 -29.75 12.68
C ARG A 124 14.42 -28.73 12.27
N PHE A 125 14.80 -27.48 12.02
CA PHE A 125 13.86 -26.40 11.71
C PHE A 125 13.99 -25.89 10.27
N SER A 126 12.91 -25.35 9.70
CA SER A 126 12.83 -24.96 8.28
C SER A 126 13.86 -23.91 7.85
N GLY A 127 14.23 -23.00 8.76
CA GLY A 127 15.26 -21.96 8.51
C GLY A 127 14.67 -20.62 8.14
N TYR A 128 15.47 -19.83 7.41
CA TYR A 128 15.12 -18.49 6.97
C TYR A 128 13.80 -18.43 6.21
N TRP A 129 12.81 -17.71 6.76
CA TRP A 129 11.50 -17.51 6.14
C TRP A 129 11.31 -16.06 5.67
N ALA A 130 11.46 -15.84 4.37
CA ALA A 130 11.35 -14.51 3.79
C ALA A 130 10.87 -14.54 2.34
N ASN A 131 10.24 -13.44 1.92
CA ASN A 131 9.94 -13.18 0.51
C ASN A 131 10.93 -12.14 -0.01
N HIS A 132 11.61 -12.46 -1.10
CA HIS A 132 12.54 -11.57 -1.78
C HIS A 132 11.94 -11.16 -3.12
N TYR A 133 11.86 -9.85 -3.34
CA TYR A 133 11.37 -9.25 -4.58
C TYR A 133 12.53 -8.55 -5.26
N ARG A 134 12.70 -8.78 -6.56
CA ARG A 134 13.58 -7.97 -7.40
C ARG A 134 12.71 -7.05 -8.20
N ALA A 135 12.91 -5.75 -8.05
CA ALA A 135 11.99 -4.78 -8.60
C ALA A 135 12.68 -3.50 -9.08
N HIS A 136 11.96 -2.75 -9.90
CA HIS A 136 12.26 -1.38 -10.26
C HIS A 136 11.21 -0.44 -9.67
N MET A 137 11.62 0.80 -9.35
CA MET A 137 10.65 1.86 -9.06
C MET A 137 9.85 2.17 -10.31
N ARG A 138 8.56 2.44 -10.13
CA ARG A 138 7.67 2.90 -11.19
C ARG A 138 8.04 4.30 -11.63
N GLU A 139 7.97 4.58 -12.93
CA GLU A 139 8.39 5.89 -13.46
C GLU A 139 7.39 6.98 -13.06
N GLU A 140 6.11 6.63 -13.04
CA GLU A 140 4.98 7.47 -12.63
C GLU A 140 5.05 7.91 -11.16
N SER A 141 5.78 7.20 -10.30
CA SER A 141 5.95 7.55 -8.89
C SER A 141 7.14 8.49 -8.62
N LEU A 142 7.83 8.97 -9.67
CA LEU A 142 9.09 9.70 -9.55
C LEU A 142 9.06 11.04 -10.29
N ASP A 143 9.69 12.05 -9.68
CA ASP A 143 9.92 13.34 -10.32
C ASP A 143 10.87 13.20 -11.52
N ARG A 144 10.82 14.17 -12.45
CA ARG A 144 11.70 14.18 -13.64
C ARG A 144 13.19 14.04 -13.30
N SER A 145 13.66 14.63 -12.20
CA SER A 145 15.05 14.56 -11.72
C SER A 145 15.43 13.19 -11.14
N GLN A 146 14.42 12.40 -10.75
CA GLN A 146 14.53 11.11 -10.08
C GLN A 146 14.39 9.93 -11.03
N LYS A 147 13.85 10.13 -12.25
CA LYS A 147 13.64 9.07 -13.25
C LYS A 147 14.88 8.21 -13.54
N LYS A 148 16.10 8.76 -13.38
CA LYS A 148 17.35 7.99 -13.50
C LYS A 148 17.44 6.78 -12.56
N TYR A 149 16.73 6.77 -11.44
CA TYR A 149 16.76 5.69 -10.46
C TYR A 149 15.84 4.52 -10.82
N THR A 150 14.96 4.66 -11.82
CA THR A 150 14.11 3.56 -12.33
C THR A 150 14.96 2.38 -12.82
N THR A 151 16.16 2.64 -13.35
CA THR A 151 17.08 1.60 -13.84
C THR A 151 17.78 0.82 -12.72
N ALA A 152 17.68 1.27 -11.46
CA ALA A 152 18.25 0.55 -10.33
C ALA A 152 17.40 -0.69 -10.04
N ARG A 153 18.01 -1.88 -10.09
CA ARG A 153 17.39 -3.10 -9.59
C ARG A 153 17.50 -3.12 -8.06
N ILE A 154 16.36 -3.23 -7.39
CA ILE A 154 16.24 -3.21 -5.94
C ILE A 154 15.83 -4.60 -5.46
N GLU A 155 16.57 -5.18 -4.53
CA GLU A 155 16.17 -6.40 -3.84
C GLU A 155 15.44 -6.03 -2.54
N ILE A 156 14.13 -6.25 -2.48
CA ILE A 156 13.28 -6.01 -1.31
C ILE A 156 13.12 -7.33 -0.56
N GLN A 157 13.51 -7.39 0.70
CA GLN A 157 13.46 -8.57 1.54
C GLN A 157 12.44 -8.38 2.65
N VAL A 158 11.34 -9.13 2.62
CA VAL A 158 10.26 -9.08 3.61
C VAL A 158 10.34 -10.30 4.51
N ALA A 159 10.51 -10.05 5.81
CA ALA A 159 10.47 -11.07 6.85
C ALA A 159 10.03 -10.41 8.18
N SER A 160 9.81 -11.19 9.24
CA SER A 160 9.52 -10.62 10.55
C SER A 160 10.77 -10.01 11.20
N VAL A 161 10.60 -9.16 12.20
CA VAL A 161 11.71 -8.61 13.00
C VAL A 161 12.57 -9.74 13.59
N LEU A 162 11.95 -10.81 14.10
CA LEU A 162 12.65 -11.96 14.66
C LEU A 162 13.47 -12.70 13.59
N MET A 163 12.89 -12.89 12.41
CA MET A 163 13.54 -13.60 11.31
C MET A 163 14.70 -12.80 10.71
N HIS A 164 14.58 -11.48 10.59
CA HIS A 164 15.69 -10.62 10.18
C HIS A 164 16.83 -10.68 11.21
N ALA A 165 16.52 -10.59 12.51
CA ALA A 165 17.52 -10.67 13.57
C ALA A 165 18.28 -12.02 13.54
N TRP A 166 17.55 -13.13 13.43
CA TRP A 166 18.17 -14.46 13.31
C TRP A 166 19.01 -14.60 12.03
N SER A 167 18.50 -14.16 10.89
CA SER A 167 19.23 -14.24 9.61
C SER A 167 20.52 -13.44 9.59
N GLU A 168 20.60 -12.37 10.39
CA GLU A 168 21.83 -11.57 10.53
C GLU A 168 22.89 -12.34 11.32
N VAL A 169 22.48 -12.99 12.41
CA VAL A 169 23.34 -13.87 13.22
C VAL A 169 23.80 -15.09 12.41
N GLU A 170 22.87 -15.78 11.72
CA GLU A 170 23.20 -16.92 10.84
C GLU A 170 24.17 -16.48 9.75
N HIS A 171 23.88 -15.37 9.05
CA HIS A 171 24.74 -14.91 7.97
C HIS A 171 26.14 -14.55 8.47
N ASP A 172 26.27 -13.87 9.61
CA ASP A 172 27.59 -13.51 10.13
C ASP A 172 28.36 -14.74 10.65
N LEU A 173 27.72 -15.71 11.32
CA LEU A 173 28.42 -16.91 11.80
C LEU A 173 28.77 -17.89 10.67
N VAL A 174 27.83 -18.16 9.75
CA VAL A 174 28.02 -19.13 8.67
C VAL A 174 28.94 -18.59 7.57
N TYR A 175 28.89 -17.28 7.26
CA TYR A 175 29.74 -16.69 6.21
C TYR A 175 30.97 -15.95 6.75
N LYS A 176 31.09 -15.74 8.06
CA LYS A 176 32.31 -15.25 8.73
C LYS A 176 32.51 -15.99 10.06
N PRO A 177 32.91 -17.26 10.05
CA PRO A 177 33.49 -17.82 11.25
C PRO A 177 34.68 -16.94 11.64
N LEU A 178 34.61 -16.34 12.84
CA LEU A 178 35.65 -15.44 13.36
C LEU A 178 37.00 -16.16 13.40
N GLN A 179 36.98 -17.50 13.50
CA GLN A 179 38.08 -18.45 13.26
C GLN A 179 37.49 -19.80 12.79
N GLY A 180 38.10 -20.46 11.79
CA GLY A 180 37.79 -21.87 11.45
C GLY A 180 36.48 -22.11 10.69
N THR A 181 35.99 -23.35 10.66
CA THR A 181 34.61 -23.71 10.25
C THR A 181 33.78 -23.91 11.51
N LEU A 182 32.49 -23.56 11.48
CA LEU A 182 31.59 -23.83 12.62
C LEU A 182 31.59 -25.33 12.96
N SER A 183 31.64 -25.63 14.25
CA SER A 183 31.45 -26.97 14.78
C SER A 183 29.99 -27.43 14.64
N ASP A 184 29.78 -28.75 14.68
CA ASP A 184 28.42 -29.32 14.66
C ASP A 184 27.56 -28.81 15.83
N GLU A 185 28.18 -28.55 16.99
CA GLU A 185 27.51 -27.99 18.16
C GLU A 185 27.06 -26.54 17.91
N GLU A 186 27.91 -25.69 17.33
CA GLU A 186 27.53 -24.31 16.97
C GLU A 186 26.40 -24.29 15.93
N LEU A 187 26.43 -25.22 14.96
CA LEU A 187 25.34 -25.38 13.99
C LEU A 187 24.05 -25.86 14.65
N ALA A 188 24.14 -26.76 15.63
CA ALA A 188 22.98 -27.21 16.40
C ALA A 188 22.38 -26.08 17.25
N ILE A 189 23.20 -25.26 17.90
CA ILE A 189 22.77 -24.07 18.66
C ILE A 189 22.10 -23.06 17.72
N LEU A 190 22.65 -22.83 16.52
CA LEU A 190 22.03 -21.94 15.53
C LEU A 190 20.65 -22.43 15.07
N ASP A 191 20.50 -23.74 14.92
CA ASP A 191 19.22 -24.38 14.60
C ASP A 191 18.24 -24.31 15.78
N GLU A 192 18.72 -24.43 17.02
CA GLU A 192 17.91 -24.22 18.23
C GLU A 192 17.38 -22.77 18.32
N LEU A 193 18.25 -21.78 18.07
CA LEU A 193 17.86 -20.37 18.01
C LEU A 193 16.78 -20.12 16.94
N ASN A 194 16.88 -20.81 15.80
CA ASN A 194 15.85 -20.76 14.76
C ASN A 194 14.50 -21.32 15.27
N GLY A 195 14.53 -22.42 16.03
CA GLY A 195 13.34 -22.97 16.67
C GLY A 195 12.65 -21.98 17.61
N LEU A 196 13.42 -21.24 18.41
CA LEU A 196 12.89 -20.19 19.29
C LEU A 196 12.26 -19.03 18.50
N VAL A 197 12.89 -18.64 17.38
CA VAL A 197 12.38 -17.61 16.47
C VAL A 197 11.04 -18.02 15.87
N LEU A 198 10.93 -19.26 15.36
CA LEU A 198 9.68 -19.79 14.81
C LEU A 198 8.57 -19.88 15.86
N ALA A 199 8.88 -20.29 17.09
CA ALA A 199 7.93 -20.28 18.20
C ALA A 199 7.46 -18.85 18.53
N GLY A 200 8.37 -17.87 18.47
CA GLY A 200 8.06 -16.45 18.62
C GLY A 200 7.13 -15.93 17.52
N GLU A 201 7.35 -16.32 16.26
CA GLU A 201 6.47 -15.95 15.13
C GLU A 201 5.04 -16.46 15.35
N ILE A 202 4.86 -17.72 15.73
CA ILE A 202 3.56 -18.31 16.05
C ILE A 202 2.87 -17.55 17.20
N ALA A 203 3.64 -17.21 18.25
CA ALA A 203 3.10 -16.46 19.39
C ALA A 203 2.64 -15.05 18.99
N LEU A 204 3.39 -14.37 18.12
CA LEU A 204 3.03 -13.04 17.60
C LEU A 204 1.76 -13.08 16.74
N GLU A 205 1.59 -14.09 15.89
CA GLU A 205 0.36 -14.27 15.11
C GLU A 205 -0.85 -14.52 16.03
N ARG A 206 -0.70 -15.39 17.03
CA ARG A 206 -1.75 -15.64 18.03
C ARG A 206 -2.11 -14.38 18.80
N LEU A 207 -1.12 -13.57 19.17
CA LEU A 207 -1.34 -12.28 19.85
C LEU A 207 -2.08 -11.29 18.95
N GLN A 208 -1.73 -11.21 17.67
CA GLN A 208 -2.42 -10.38 16.69
C GLN A 208 -3.90 -10.80 16.58
N ASN A 209 -4.16 -12.10 16.44
CA ASN A 209 -5.53 -12.65 16.37
C ASN A 209 -6.35 -12.37 17.63
N ALA A 210 -5.76 -12.55 18.82
CA ALA A 210 -6.42 -12.22 20.08
C ALA A 210 -6.75 -10.72 20.21
N GLY A 211 -5.85 -9.86 19.72
CA GLY A 211 -6.09 -8.41 19.64
C GLY A 211 -7.26 -8.05 18.72
N ASN A 212 -7.35 -8.71 17.57
CA ASN A 212 -8.42 -8.51 16.59
C ASN A 212 -9.80 -8.90 17.15
N GLU A 213 -9.88 -10.05 17.82
CA GLU A 213 -11.11 -10.50 18.48
C GLU A 213 -11.56 -9.54 19.59
N ARG A 214 -10.61 -8.96 20.33
CA ARG A 214 -10.92 -7.96 21.35
C ARG A 214 -11.56 -6.70 20.77
N ILE A 215 -11.11 -6.24 19.60
CA ILE A 215 -11.67 -5.06 18.92
C ILE A 215 -13.11 -5.35 18.46
N ARG A 216 -13.38 -6.55 17.94
CA ARG A 216 -14.73 -6.94 17.51
C ARG A 216 -15.73 -7.00 18.67
N ASN A 217 -15.28 -7.47 19.83
CA ASN A 217 -16.16 -7.73 20.98
C ASN A 217 -16.43 -6.51 21.86
N LYS A 218 -15.70 -5.41 21.67
CA LYS A 218 -15.94 -4.16 22.42
C LYS A 218 -16.55 -3.12 21.49
N ASN A 219 -17.56 -2.39 21.98
CA ASN A 219 -17.94 -1.07 21.45
C ASN A 219 -16.84 -0.01 21.72
N ALA A 220 -15.57 -0.42 21.80
CA ALA A 220 -14.47 0.47 22.08
C ALA A 220 -14.10 1.25 20.82
N GLU A 221 -13.67 2.48 21.03
CA GLU A 221 -13.10 3.30 19.97
C GLU A 221 -11.76 2.69 19.51
N PHE A 222 -11.49 2.76 18.22
CA PHE A 222 -10.20 2.41 17.64
C PHE A 222 -9.14 3.34 18.22
N GLY A 223 -8.12 2.78 18.89
CA GLY A 223 -7.05 3.55 19.50
C GLY A 223 -5.98 4.02 18.51
N SER A 224 -5.94 3.44 17.31
CA SER A 224 -4.98 3.82 16.27
C SER A 224 -5.44 3.38 14.88
N GLN A 225 -4.77 3.91 13.85
CA GLN A 225 -4.92 3.46 12.47
C GLN A 225 -4.67 1.96 12.28
N TYR A 226 -3.80 1.35 13.10
CA TYR A 226 -3.49 -0.08 13.02
C TYR A 226 -4.67 -0.95 13.47
N GLU A 227 -5.40 -0.51 14.50
CA GLU A 227 -6.60 -1.20 14.96
C GLU A 227 -7.72 -1.09 13.92
N LEU A 228 -7.87 0.10 13.32
CA LEU A 228 -8.80 0.31 12.20
C LEU A 228 -8.44 -0.56 10.99
N ALA A 229 -7.18 -0.57 10.57
CA ALA A 229 -6.70 -1.37 9.43
C ALA A 229 -6.96 -2.85 9.66
N SER A 230 -6.66 -3.36 10.86
CA SER A 230 -6.90 -4.76 11.20
C SER A 230 -8.39 -5.10 11.20
N TYR A 231 -9.23 -4.24 11.76
CA TYR A 231 -10.67 -4.41 11.72
C TYR A 231 -11.21 -4.44 10.28
N LEU A 232 -10.80 -3.49 9.44
CA LEU A 232 -11.21 -3.40 8.04
C LEU A 232 -10.77 -4.62 7.24
N TYR A 233 -9.53 -5.08 7.42
CA TYR A 233 -9.02 -6.26 6.73
C TYR A 233 -9.82 -7.51 7.08
N ASN A 234 -10.12 -7.72 8.38
CA ASN A 234 -10.95 -8.84 8.83
C ASN A 234 -12.40 -8.70 8.34
N TYR A 235 -12.96 -7.49 8.38
CA TYR A 235 -14.31 -7.24 7.87
C TYR A 235 -14.41 -7.59 6.38
N LEU A 236 -13.46 -7.13 5.56
CA LEU A 236 -13.49 -7.35 4.12
C LEU A 236 -13.27 -8.81 3.76
N SER A 237 -12.27 -9.47 4.35
CA SER A 237 -11.98 -10.88 4.10
C SER A 237 -13.11 -11.83 4.52
N ASN A 238 -13.90 -11.46 5.53
CA ASN A 238 -15.02 -12.29 6.00
C ASN A 238 -16.33 -12.05 5.23
N ASN A 239 -16.49 -10.89 4.58
CA ASN A 239 -17.75 -10.51 3.94
C ASN A 239 -17.67 -10.52 2.40
N PHE A 240 -16.47 -10.54 1.82
CA PHE A 240 -16.27 -10.46 0.38
C PHE A 240 -15.28 -11.53 -0.09
N ARG A 241 -15.49 -12.02 -1.32
CA ARG A 241 -14.52 -12.92 -1.96
C ARG A 241 -13.42 -12.12 -2.65
N PRO A 242 -12.22 -12.69 -2.81
CA PRO A 242 -11.15 -12.06 -3.59
C PRO A 242 -11.55 -11.73 -5.04
N GLU A 243 -12.50 -12.48 -5.61
CA GLU A 243 -13.03 -12.20 -6.96
C GLU A 243 -13.96 -10.98 -7.02
N ASP A 244 -14.49 -10.52 -5.88
CA ASP A 244 -15.49 -9.44 -5.81
C ASP A 244 -14.84 -8.07 -5.50
N ILE A 245 -13.75 -8.06 -4.74
CA ILE A 245 -13.05 -6.84 -4.33
C ILE A 245 -11.55 -6.95 -4.57
N GLU A 246 -10.90 -5.80 -4.77
CA GLU A 246 -9.44 -5.71 -4.81
C GLU A 246 -8.97 -5.09 -3.49
N LEU A 247 -8.18 -5.84 -2.71
CA LEU A 247 -7.80 -5.47 -1.34
C LEU A 247 -6.64 -4.45 -1.29
N ARG A 248 -6.80 -3.32 -1.97
CA ARG A 248 -5.90 -2.17 -1.87
C ARG A 248 -6.37 -1.29 -0.71
N MET A 249 -5.73 -1.38 0.46
CA MET A 249 -6.20 -0.67 1.66
C MET A 249 -6.11 0.86 1.52
N GLY A 250 -5.03 1.38 0.93
CA GLY A 250 -4.81 2.82 0.78
C GLY A 250 -4.41 3.53 2.07
N ASN A 251 -4.83 4.78 2.24
CA ASN A 251 -4.44 5.63 3.37
C ASN A 251 -5.42 5.51 4.54
N ILE A 252 -5.25 4.43 5.31
CA ILE A 252 -5.97 4.17 6.55
C ILE A 252 -5.64 5.21 7.63
N GLU A 253 -4.45 5.82 7.60
CA GLU A 253 -4.12 6.95 8.50
C GLU A 253 -5.11 8.11 8.33
N LEU A 254 -5.33 8.51 7.07
CA LEU A 254 -6.26 9.58 6.71
C LEU A 254 -7.70 9.19 7.07
N LEU A 255 -8.10 7.95 6.76
CA LEU A 255 -9.41 7.44 7.14
C LEU A 255 -9.61 7.47 8.66
N PHE A 256 -8.62 7.07 9.45
CA PHE A 256 -8.67 7.10 10.91
C PHE A 256 -8.78 8.53 11.46
N LYS A 257 -8.01 9.47 10.90
CA LYS A 257 -8.11 10.90 11.25
C LYS A 257 -9.50 11.46 10.95
N LEU A 258 -10.04 11.15 9.77
CA LEU A 258 -11.38 11.56 9.38
C LEU A 258 -12.44 10.95 10.29
N SER A 259 -12.38 9.64 10.52
CA SER A 259 -13.34 8.90 11.32
C SER A 259 -13.37 9.41 12.77
N SER A 260 -12.21 9.73 13.33
CA SER A 260 -12.08 10.37 14.65
C SER A 260 -12.72 11.76 14.68
N ARG A 261 -12.44 12.62 13.69
CA ARG A 261 -13.05 13.96 13.58
C ARG A 261 -14.57 13.91 13.43
N LEU A 262 -15.08 12.89 12.75
CA LEU A 262 -16.52 12.68 12.53
C LEU A 262 -17.20 11.90 13.66
N LYS A 263 -16.45 11.44 14.69
CA LYS A 263 -16.94 10.58 15.78
C LYS A 263 -17.56 9.26 15.26
N ILE A 264 -16.94 8.70 14.23
CA ILE A 264 -17.24 7.38 13.64
C ILE A 264 -16.04 6.48 13.91
N ASN A 265 -15.67 6.34 15.17
CA ASN A 265 -14.38 5.76 15.57
C ASN A 265 -14.53 4.48 16.40
N SER A 266 -15.69 3.85 16.48
CA SER A 266 -15.85 2.48 16.96
C SER A 266 -16.46 1.57 15.89
N VAL A 267 -16.43 0.26 16.15
CA VAL A 267 -17.12 -0.76 15.33
C VAL A 267 -18.60 -0.42 15.15
N LYS A 268 -19.28 0.03 16.21
CA LYS A 268 -20.72 0.34 16.21
C LYS A 268 -21.07 1.48 15.27
N GLU A 269 -20.24 2.53 15.19
CA GLU A 269 -20.49 3.64 14.26
C GLU A 269 -19.99 3.35 12.84
N LEU A 270 -18.90 2.61 12.69
CA LEU A 270 -18.29 2.36 11.38
C LEU A 270 -19.01 1.27 10.58
N GLU A 271 -19.53 0.22 11.21
CA GLU A 271 -20.18 -0.89 10.51
C GLU A 271 -21.39 -0.46 9.66
N PRO A 272 -22.28 0.45 10.10
CA PRO A 272 -23.32 1.02 9.24
C PRO A 272 -22.78 1.71 7.98
N VAL A 273 -21.63 2.39 8.08
CA VAL A 273 -20.96 2.99 6.93
C VAL A 273 -20.49 1.89 5.99
N LEU A 274 -19.76 0.89 6.48
CA LEU A 274 -19.24 -0.22 5.68
C LEU A 274 -20.35 -0.98 4.94
N LYS A 275 -21.48 -1.25 5.60
CA LYS A 275 -22.65 -1.89 4.98
C LYS A 275 -23.29 -1.07 3.85
N SER A 276 -23.09 0.25 3.87
CA SER A 276 -23.56 1.13 2.79
C SER A 276 -22.56 1.29 1.64
N VAL A 277 -21.28 0.97 1.86
CA VAL A 277 -20.27 1.00 0.81
C VAL A 277 -20.51 -0.14 -0.17
N LYS A 278 -20.62 0.19 -1.46
CA LYS A 278 -20.50 -0.79 -2.53
C LYS A 278 -19.06 -0.83 -2.96
N PHE A 279 -18.32 -1.81 -2.47
CA PHE A 279 -16.93 -1.99 -2.84
C PHE A 279 -16.85 -2.41 -4.31
N GLU A 280 -16.19 -1.59 -5.12
CA GLU A 280 -16.03 -1.77 -6.56
C GLU A 280 -14.55 -2.00 -6.90
N LYS A 281 -14.29 -2.80 -7.93
CA LYS A 281 -12.97 -2.98 -8.53
C LYS A 281 -12.66 -1.84 -9.51
N ASP A 282 -12.48 -0.65 -8.97
CA ASP A 282 -12.08 0.53 -9.74
C ASP A 282 -10.73 1.09 -9.27
N ARG A 283 -10.30 2.24 -9.80
CA ARG A 283 -9.00 2.83 -9.45
C ARG A 283 -8.86 3.18 -7.95
N ARG A 284 -9.98 3.40 -7.23
CA ARG A 284 -9.98 3.80 -5.82
C ARG A 284 -9.65 2.63 -4.91
N ASN A 285 -8.85 2.92 -3.89
CA ASN A 285 -8.56 1.98 -2.82
C ASN A 285 -9.71 1.91 -1.78
N ILE A 286 -9.67 0.92 -0.90
CA ILE A 286 -10.69 0.68 0.14
C ILE A 286 -10.92 1.93 1.00
N SER A 287 -9.85 2.58 1.46
CA SER A 287 -9.97 3.78 2.31
C SER A 287 -10.75 4.89 1.61
N GLN A 288 -10.49 5.12 0.33
CA GLN A 288 -11.14 6.13 -0.50
C GLN A 288 -12.63 5.82 -0.69
N GLN A 289 -12.98 4.56 -0.97
CA GLN A 289 -14.38 4.16 -1.12
C GLN A 289 -15.18 4.31 0.20
N ILE A 290 -14.54 4.08 1.36
CA ILE A 290 -15.16 4.33 2.67
C ILE A 290 -15.30 5.84 2.92
N ILE A 291 -14.26 6.63 2.65
CA ILE A 291 -14.27 8.09 2.79
C ILE A 291 -15.42 8.70 1.99
N ASP A 292 -15.61 8.27 0.74
CA ASP A 292 -16.70 8.73 -0.12
C ASP A 292 -18.06 8.57 0.57
N GLN A 293 -18.26 7.43 1.22
CA GLN A 293 -19.48 7.11 1.93
C GLN A 293 -19.61 7.86 3.26
N MET A 294 -18.50 8.29 3.88
CA MET A 294 -18.52 9.07 5.11
C MET A 294 -18.91 10.53 4.85
N ILE A 295 -18.44 11.13 3.75
CA ILE A 295 -18.60 12.57 3.50
C ILE A 295 -19.78 12.93 2.60
N THR A 296 -20.32 11.96 1.85
CA THR A 296 -21.43 12.13 0.90
C THR A 296 -22.53 13.11 1.36
N GLY A 297 -22.84 14.11 0.52
CA GLY A 297 -23.95 15.05 0.68
C GLY A 297 -23.87 15.94 1.93
N SER A 298 -22.68 16.13 2.52
CA SER A 298 -22.50 16.99 3.69
C SER A 298 -21.32 17.95 3.53
N GLU A 299 -21.61 19.22 3.27
CA GLU A 299 -20.61 20.29 3.12
C GLU A 299 -19.61 20.31 4.28
N LYS A 300 -20.10 20.21 5.52
CA LYS A 300 -19.26 20.14 6.71
C LYS A 300 -18.27 18.98 6.66
N ARG A 301 -18.68 17.80 6.20
CA ARG A 301 -17.81 16.61 6.16
C ARG A 301 -16.80 16.68 5.02
N TYR A 302 -17.20 17.23 3.87
CA TYR A 302 -16.28 17.55 2.77
C TYR A 302 -15.20 18.52 3.24
N HIS A 303 -15.58 19.60 3.93
CA HIS A 303 -14.65 20.59 4.45
C HIS A 303 -13.64 19.96 5.43
N ILE A 304 -14.13 19.19 6.42
CA ILE A 304 -13.24 18.47 7.36
C ILE A 304 -12.26 17.54 6.62
N TYR A 305 -12.73 16.85 5.58
CA TYR A 305 -11.87 15.98 4.79
C TYR A 305 -10.81 16.78 4.02
N GLN A 306 -11.19 17.88 3.37
CA GLN A 306 -10.27 18.78 2.67
C GLN A 306 -9.23 19.38 3.63
N GLU A 307 -9.62 19.81 4.83
CA GLU A 307 -8.69 20.29 5.87
C GLU A 307 -7.65 19.22 6.25
N LEU A 308 -8.07 17.96 6.37
CA LEU A 308 -7.17 16.85 6.70
C LEU A 308 -6.19 16.52 5.57
N ARG A 309 -6.49 16.96 4.34
CA ARG A 309 -5.61 16.82 3.17
C ARG A 309 -4.75 18.05 2.91
N ALA A 310 -5.19 19.23 3.35
CA ALA A 310 -4.47 20.49 3.19
C ALA A 310 -3.05 20.37 3.76
N GLY A 311 -2.06 20.33 2.86
CA GLY A 311 -0.67 19.97 3.18
C GLY A 311 -0.06 18.93 2.22
N GLN A 312 -0.89 18.32 1.39
CA GLN A 312 -0.50 17.58 0.19
C GLN A 312 -0.99 18.40 -1.00
N ASP A 313 -0.08 18.99 -1.77
CA ASP A 313 -0.11 19.05 -3.24
C ASP A 313 0.46 20.35 -3.85
N GLY A 314 1.13 20.16 -4.99
CA GLY A 314 1.64 21.20 -5.89
C GLY A 314 0.62 21.57 -6.98
N ILE A 315 -0.64 21.78 -6.58
CA ILE A 315 -1.73 22.23 -7.45
C ILE A 315 -1.61 23.74 -7.64
N SER A 316 -1.86 24.23 -8.85
CA SER A 316 -1.88 25.68 -9.12
C SER A 316 -3.05 26.37 -8.39
N GLU A 317 -2.95 27.68 -8.16
CA GLU A 317 -4.07 28.44 -7.55
C GLU A 317 -5.35 28.36 -8.39
N ASP A 318 -5.22 28.33 -9.72
CA ASP A 318 -6.36 28.25 -10.64
C ASP A 318 -7.09 26.91 -10.55
N GLU A 319 -6.35 25.79 -10.54
CA GLU A 319 -6.93 24.46 -10.34
C GLU A 319 -7.60 24.33 -8.98
N ARG A 320 -6.99 24.91 -7.94
CA ARG A 320 -7.57 24.92 -6.59
C ARG A 320 -8.92 25.65 -6.55
N HIS A 321 -9.00 26.83 -7.16
CA HIS A 321 -10.27 27.56 -7.26
C HIS A 321 -11.31 26.79 -8.07
N ALA A 322 -10.92 26.13 -9.17
CA ALA A 322 -11.83 25.32 -9.96
C ALA A 322 -12.37 24.11 -9.19
N VAL A 323 -11.52 23.44 -8.40
CA VAL A 323 -11.92 22.33 -7.52
C VAL A 323 -12.89 22.82 -6.44
N GLU A 324 -12.60 23.94 -5.80
CA GLU A 324 -13.50 24.57 -4.80
C GLU A 324 -14.86 24.92 -5.42
N TYR A 325 -14.87 25.52 -6.62
CA TYR A 325 -16.08 25.82 -7.36
C TYR A 325 -16.88 24.55 -7.69
N PHE A 326 -16.25 23.52 -8.25
CA PHE A 326 -16.92 22.25 -8.55
C PHE A 326 -17.60 21.66 -7.32
N PHE A 327 -16.91 21.59 -6.17
CA PHE A 327 -17.50 21.04 -4.95
C PHE A 327 -18.64 21.90 -4.40
N SER A 328 -18.60 23.23 -4.57
CA SER A 328 -19.69 24.12 -4.18
C SER A 328 -21.01 23.82 -4.93
N GLN A 329 -20.92 23.27 -6.15
CA GLN A 329 -22.09 22.88 -6.96
C GLN A 329 -22.44 21.40 -6.78
N TRP A 330 -21.44 20.53 -6.69
CA TRP A 330 -21.62 19.08 -6.54
C TRP A 330 -22.26 18.70 -5.20
N VAL A 331 -21.81 19.26 -4.08
CA VAL A 331 -22.26 18.81 -2.75
C VAL A 331 -23.77 19.02 -2.55
N PRO A 332 -24.36 20.17 -2.92
CA PRO A 332 -25.81 20.34 -2.88
C PRO A 332 -26.56 19.39 -3.82
N LEU A 333 -26.03 19.16 -5.03
CA LEU A 333 -26.60 18.19 -5.99
C LEU A 333 -26.60 16.77 -5.40
N GLU A 334 -25.49 16.33 -4.82
CA GLU A 334 -25.36 15.02 -4.17
C GLU A 334 -26.32 14.91 -2.98
N GLN A 335 -26.50 15.97 -2.19
CA GLN A 335 -27.46 16.01 -1.08
C GLN A 335 -28.91 15.84 -1.58
N LEU A 336 -29.28 16.50 -2.69
CA LEU A 336 -30.59 16.34 -3.32
C LEU A 336 -30.80 14.89 -3.81
N LEU A 337 -29.82 14.34 -4.52
CA LEU A 337 -29.87 12.95 -5.02
C LEU A 337 -29.98 11.92 -3.87
N ASN A 338 -29.27 12.13 -2.76
CA ASN A 338 -29.38 11.31 -1.56
C ASN A 338 -30.79 11.39 -0.95
N ARG A 339 -31.41 12.59 -0.92
CA ARG A 339 -32.78 12.79 -0.44
C ARG A 339 -33.80 12.07 -1.34
N VAL A 340 -33.70 12.23 -2.65
CA VAL A 340 -34.57 11.56 -3.63
C VAL A 340 -34.44 10.03 -3.51
N SER A 341 -33.21 9.52 -3.42
CA SER A 341 -32.98 8.09 -3.26
C SER A 341 -33.50 7.53 -1.94
N SER A 342 -33.36 8.27 -0.83
CA SER A 342 -33.80 7.81 0.50
C SER A 342 -35.31 7.88 0.68
N LYS A 343 -35.99 8.94 0.20
CA LYS A 343 -37.47 9.04 0.17
C LYS A 343 -38.09 7.82 -0.51
N ASN A 344 -37.50 7.37 -1.63
CA ASN A 344 -38.04 6.26 -2.44
C ASN A 344 -37.46 4.88 -2.08
N SER A 345 -36.48 4.79 -1.19
CA SER A 345 -35.88 3.53 -0.73
C SER A 345 -35.32 3.68 0.69
N PRO A 346 -36.19 3.70 1.72
CA PRO A 346 -35.80 4.03 3.10
C PRO A 346 -34.77 3.07 3.72
N LYS A 347 -34.64 1.86 3.17
CA LYS A 347 -33.65 0.86 3.59
C LYS A 347 -32.23 1.19 3.10
N VAL A 348 -32.09 2.05 2.07
CA VAL A 348 -30.80 2.48 1.54
C VAL A 348 -30.33 3.67 2.37
N ARG A 349 -29.36 3.41 3.26
CA ARG A 349 -28.64 4.46 3.99
C ARG A 349 -27.37 4.79 3.22
N GLY A 350 -27.00 6.07 3.16
CA GLY A 350 -25.73 6.49 2.57
C GLY A 350 -25.85 7.21 1.23
N ALA A 351 -24.82 7.07 0.39
CA ALA A 351 -24.73 7.75 -0.90
C ALA A 351 -25.74 7.17 -1.90
N PHE A 352 -26.25 8.01 -2.79
CA PHE A 352 -27.18 7.59 -3.82
C PHE A 352 -26.56 6.50 -4.70
N ASN A 353 -27.39 5.57 -5.15
CA ASN A 353 -26.97 4.51 -6.04
C ASN A 353 -27.54 4.73 -7.45
N ILE A 354 -26.68 4.74 -8.46
CA ILE A 354 -27.07 4.94 -9.87
C ILE A 354 -28.12 3.91 -10.31
N ASN A 355 -27.98 2.63 -9.94
CA ASN A 355 -28.95 1.61 -10.33
C ASN A 355 -30.28 1.76 -9.59
N THR A 356 -30.27 2.31 -8.37
CA THR A 356 -31.51 2.72 -7.71
C THR A 356 -32.16 3.87 -8.46
N LEU A 357 -31.41 4.94 -8.78
CA LEU A 357 -31.94 6.08 -9.54
C LEU A 357 -32.52 5.65 -10.90
N LYS A 358 -31.84 4.76 -11.64
CA LYS A 358 -32.34 4.16 -12.89
C LYS A 358 -33.65 3.39 -12.68
N ARG A 359 -33.75 2.59 -11.61
CA ARG A 359 -34.95 1.80 -11.31
C ARG A 359 -36.14 2.65 -10.86
N LEU A 360 -35.89 3.78 -10.22
CA LEU A 360 -36.96 4.71 -9.82
C LEU A 360 -37.67 5.33 -11.03
N ASN A 361 -37.00 5.37 -12.19
CA ASN A 361 -37.53 5.93 -13.43
C ASN A 361 -38.03 7.38 -13.28
N LEU A 362 -37.44 8.13 -12.34
CA LEU A 362 -37.74 9.54 -12.06
C LEU A 362 -36.87 10.51 -12.88
N LEU A 363 -35.79 10.01 -13.47
CA LEU A 363 -34.79 10.79 -14.19
C LEU A 363 -34.66 10.24 -15.61
N ASP A 364 -34.58 11.14 -16.59
CA ASP A 364 -34.30 10.78 -17.97
C ASP A 364 -32.86 10.20 -18.11
N ARG A 365 -32.61 9.54 -19.26
CA ARG A 365 -31.31 8.90 -19.53
C ARG A 365 -30.15 9.89 -19.57
N GLU A 366 -30.41 11.13 -19.99
CA GLU A 366 -29.41 12.19 -20.11
C GLU A 366 -28.95 12.66 -18.72
N CYS A 367 -29.89 12.98 -17.83
CA CYS A 367 -29.65 13.28 -16.42
C CYS A 367 -28.84 12.17 -15.75
N ILE A 368 -29.22 10.90 -15.95
CA ILE A 368 -28.48 9.77 -15.36
C ILE A 368 -27.02 9.74 -15.88
N ASN A 369 -26.80 9.98 -17.17
CA ASN A 369 -25.45 9.99 -17.74
C ASN A 369 -24.62 11.16 -17.19
N GLN A 370 -25.21 12.35 -17.04
CA GLN A 370 -24.58 13.52 -16.43
C GLN A 370 -24.18 13.22 -14.97
N ILE A 371 -25.08 12.66 -14.15
CA ILE A 371 -24.77 12.27 -12.76
C ILE A 371 -23.60 11.28 -12.72
N VAL A 372 -23.58 10.29 -13.63
CA VAL A 372 -22.47 9.33 -13.70
C VAL A 372 -21.16 10.03 -14.06
N SER A 373 -21.17 10.97 -15.00
CA SER A 373 -20.00 11.75 -15.40
C SER A 373 -19.47 12.59 -14.23
N LEU A 374 -20.35 13.40 -13.63
CA LEU A 374 -20.01 14.28 -12.51
C LEU A 374 -19.49 13.49 -11.30
N ARG A 375 -20.08 12.32 -11.00
CA ARG A 375 -19.57 11.44 -9.94
C ARG A 375 -18.16 10.93 -10.21
N LYS A 376 -17.83 10.62 -11.48
CA LYS A 376 -16.46 10.23 -11.85
C LYS A 376 -15.50 11.39 -11.63
N ILE A 377 -15.86 12.60 -12.06
CA ILE A 377 -15.04 13.80 -11.86
C ILE A 377 -14.83 14.08 -10.38
N ARG A 378 -15.91 14.04 -9.58
CA ARG A 378 -15.81 14.15 -8.13
C ARG A 378 -14.85 13.12 -7.52
N ASN A 379 -14.92 11.85 -7.93
CA ASN A 379 -14.02 10.81 -7.41
C ASN A 379 -12.55 11.05 -7.79
N VAL A 380 -12.29 11.65 -8.95
CA VAL A 380 -10.94 12.01 -9.38
C VAL A 380 -10.42 13.20 -8.57
N LEU A 381 -11.20 14.28 -8.46
CA LEU A 381 -10.83 15.50 -7.76
C LEU A 381 -10.68 15.31 -6.25
N ILE A 382 -11.46 14.42 -5.66
CA ILE A 382 -11.44 14.26 -4.20
C ILE A 382 -10.28 13.39 -3.70
N HIS A 383 -9.71 12.58 -4.57
CA HIS A 383 -8.67 11.60 -4.26
C HIS A 383 -7.34 11.90 -4.97
N ASP A 384 -7.26 13.01 -5.71
CA ASP A 384 -6.12 13.47 -6.50
C ASP A 384 -5.49 12.37 -7.36
N ILE A 385 -6.35 11.64 -8.07
CA ILE A 385 -5.93 10.57 -8.96
C ILE A 385 -5.28 11.14 -10.22
N GLU A 386 -5.92 12.16 -10.82
CA GLU A 386 -5.49 12.83 -12.06
C GLU A 386 -6.27 14.15 -12.19
N ILE A 387 -5.74 15.25 -11.65
CA ILE A 387 -6.44 16.53 -11.64
C ILE A 387 -6.49 17.09 -13.07
N PRO A 388 -7.69 17.26 -13.68
CA PRO A 388 -7.81 17.83 -15.01
C PRO A 388 -7.49 19.33 -15.01
N GLU A 389 -7.32 19.92 -16.20
CA GLU A 389 -7.16 21.36 -16.35
C GLU A 389 -8.35 22.15 -15.76
N ALA A 390 -8.07 23.32 -15.19
CA ALA A 390 -9.05 24.16 -14.51
C ALA A 390 -10.31 24.46 -15.38
N ASP A 391 -10.13 24.73 -16.68
CA ASP A 391 -11.23 24.98 -17.62
C ASP A 391 -12.16 23.78 -17.79
N TYR A 392 -11.62 22.57 -17.74
CA TYR A 392 -12.43 21.36 -17.77
C TYR A 392 -13.21 21.19 -16.46
N ILE A 393 -12.56 21.43 -15.30
CA ILE A 393 -13.20 21.34 -13.99
C ILE A 393 -14.35 22.34 -13.88
N ASN A 394 -14.14 23.60 -14.30
CA ASN A 394 -15.16 24.65 -14.26
C ASN A 394 -16.40 24.27 -15.10
N ARG A 395 -16.21 23.74 -16.31
CA ARG A 395 -17.33 23.25 -17.14
C ARG A 395 -18.13 22.15 -16.46
N GLN A 396 -17.47 21.24 -15.73
CA GLN A 396 -18.16 20.22 -14.95
C GLN A 396 -18.89 20.82 -13.74
N GLY A 397 -18.38 21.92 -13.18
CA GLY A 397 -19.09 22.74 -12.18
C GLY A 397 -20.36 23.36 -12.74
N ASP A 398 -20.30 23.94 -13.93
CA ASP A 398 -21.47 24.51 -14.63
C ASP A 398 -22.53 23.43 -14.91
N GLU A 399 -22.10 22.25 -15.38
CA GLU A 399 -22.98 21.10 -15.59
C GLU A 399 -23.66 20.65 -14.28
N ALA A 400 -22.91 20.59 -13.17
CA ALA A 400 -23.46 20.25 -11.86
C ALA A 400 -24.47 21.29 -11.39
N GLN A 401 -24.20 22.58 -11.58
CA GLN A 401 -25.09 23.69 -11.24
C GLN A 401 -26.39 23.62 -12.05
N SER A 402 -26.28 23.45 -13.37
CA SER A 402 -27.44 23.34 -14.27
C SER A 402 -28.33 22.16 -13.89
N LEU A 403 -27.72 21.00 -13.61
CA LEU A 403 -28.45 19.81 -13.21
C LEU A 403 -29.10 19.98 -11.83
N LEU A 404 -28.41 20.61 -10.86
CA LEU A 404 -28.98 20.94 -9.56
C LEU A 404 -30.24 21.81 -9.70
N HIS A 405 -30.20 22.83 -10.54
CA HIS A 405 -31.35 23.70 -10.79
C HIS A 405 -32.51 22.90 -11.37
N LYS A 406 -32.28 22.16 -12.46
CA LYS A 406 -33.30 21.31 -13.13
C LYS A 406 -33.95 20.32 -12.15
N LEU A 407 -33.15 19.62 -11.34
CA LEU A 407 -33.67 18.63 -10.41
C LEU A 407 -34.35 19.27 -9.19
N SER A 408 -33.91 20.44 -8.76
CA SER A 408 -34.56 21.16 -7.65
C SER A 408 -35.96 21.62 -8.03
N GLU A 409 -36.17 22.08 -9.27
CA GLU A 409 -37.50 22.40 -9.81
C GLU A 409 -38.37 21.14 -9.92
N GLN A 410 -37.80 20.03 -10.43
CA GLN A 410 -38.53 18.78 -10.62
C GLN A 410 -38.99 18.14 -9.30
N PHE A 411 -38.18 18.24 -8.23
CA PHE A 411 -38.45 17.61 -6.93
C PHE A 411 -38.80 18.62 -5.82
N ALA A 412 -39.23 19.83 -6.18
CA ALA A 412 -39.82 20.76 -5.23
C ALA A 412 -41.05 20.08 -4.58
N ASP A 413 -41.09 20.01 -3.24
CA ASP A 413 -42.27 19.50 -2.54
C ASP A 413 -43.47 20.41 -2.88
N PRO A 414 -44.67 19.88 -3.20
CA PRO A 414 -45.86 20.72 -3.38
C PRO A 414 -46.13 21.50 -2.09
N ALA A 415 -46.34 22.80 -2.23
CA ALA A 415 -46.57 23.74 -1.13
C ALA A 415 -47.76 23.35 -0.23
#